data_AF-A0A947Y1Y5-F1
#
_entry.id   AF-A0A947Y1Y5-F1
#
_cell.length_a   1.000
_cell.length_b   1.000
_cell.length_c   1.000
_cell.angle_alpha   90.00
_cell.angle_beta   90.00
_cell.angle_gamma   90.00
#
_symmetry.space_group_name_H-M   'P 1'
#
loop_
_entity.id
_entity.type
_entity.pdbx_description
1 polymer ?
#
loop_
_entity_poly.entity_id
_entity_poly.type
_entity_poly.pdbx_seq_one_letter_code
_entity_poly.pdbx_strand_id
1 'polypeptide(L)' 'MHMRVAGSPIDITKVRTVVYHMPDGQQFSINMEGLEQFVELGPGRVCDTSEIDGVLHFFPRGNA' A
#
# COMPACT_ATOMS: atom_id res chain seq x y z
N MET A 1 11.70 0.12 25.22
CA MET A 1 10.49 -0.66 24.92
C MET A 1 9.80 0.07 23.77
N HIS A 2 9.85 -0.42 22.53
CA HIS A 2 9.21 0.26 21.40
C HIS A 2 7.93 -0.49 21.04
N MET A 3 6.80 0.12 21.38
CA MET A 3 5.45 -0.34 21.08
C MET A 3 5.25 -0.30 19.55
N ARG A 4 5.12 -1.45 18.91
CA ARG A 4 4.66 -1.56 17.52
C ARG A 4 3.13 -1.50 17.57
N VAL A 5 2.55 -0.36 17.22
CA VAL A 5 1.13 -0.30 16.88
C VAL A 5 0.99 -1.10 15.59
N ALA A 6 0.49 -2.33 15.69
CA ALA A 6 -0.01 -3.03 14.51
C ALA A 6 -1.17 -2.18 14.01
N GLY A 7 -1.00 -1.53 12.86
CA GLY A 7 -2.09 -0.81 12.21
C GLY A 7 -3.26 -1.76 12.00
N SER A 8 -4.47 -1.22 12.01
CA SER A 8 -5.69 -1.97 11.66
C SER A 8 -5.46 -2.76 10.37
N PRO A 9 -6.02 -3.97 10.24
CA PRO A 9 -5.95 -4.70 8.98
C PRO A 9 -6.53 -3.85 7.85
N ILE A 10 -5.83 -3.83 6.71
CA ILE A 10 -6.26 -3.11 5.51
C ILE A 10 -7.39 -3.89 4.86
N ASP A 11 -8.53 -3.24 4.62
CA ASP A 11 -9.64 -3.83 3.87
C ASP A 11 -9.39 -3.68 2.37
N ILE A 12 -8.80 -4.72 1.76
CA ILE A 12 -8.45 -4.73 0.34
C ILE A 12 -9.65 -4.52 -0.58
N THR A 13 -10.88 -4.81 -0.12
CA THR A 13 -12.09 -4.62 -0.93
C THR A 13 -12.43 -3.16 -1.19
N LYS A 14 -11.86 -2.26 -0.38
CA LYS A 14 -12.00 -0.81 -0.52
C LYS A 14 -10.89 -0.19 -1.39
N VAL A 15 -9.83 -0.95 -1.67
CA VAL A 15 -8.71 -0.50 -2.49
C VAL A 15 -9.07 -0.64 -3.96
N ARG A 16 -9.07 0.49 -4.68
CA ARG A 16 -9.24 0.59 -6.13
C ARG A 16 -7.91 0.72 -6.84
N THR A 17 -6.92 1.33 -6.20
CA THR A 17 -5.60 1.57 -6.79
C THR A 17 -4.51 1.38 -5.75
N VAL A 18 -3.45 0.67 -6.12
CA VAL A 18 -2.20 0.62 -5.33
C VAL A 18 -1.17 1.51 -5.99
N VAL A 19 -0.60 2.45 -5.22
CA VAL A 19 0.46 3.35 -5.68
C VAL A 19 1.77 2.99 -5.00
N TYR A 20 2.75 2.57 -5.80
CA TYR A 20 4.12 2.29 -5.37
C TYR A 20 4.94 3.57 -5.45
N HIS A 21 5.43 4.05 -4.30
CA HIS A 21 6.34 5.19 -4.20
C HIS A 21 7.77 4.70 -4.13
N MET A 22 8.47 4.74 -5.26
CA MET A 22 9.85 4.29 -5.34
C MET A 22 10.80 5.28 -4.62
N PRO A 23 11.94 4.79 -4.10
CA PRO A 23 12.92 5.64 -3.41
C PRO A 23 13.53 6.75 -4.28
N ASP A 24 13.56 6.56 -5.60
CA ASP A 24 14.06 7.52 -6.59
C ASP A 24 13.03 8.60 -6.97
N GLY A 25 11.85 8.59 -6.34
CA GLY A 25 10.76 9.51 -6.60
C GLY A 25 9.83 9.07 -7.74
N GLN A 26 10.10 7.94 -8.39
CA GLN A 26 9.17 7.37 -9.37
C GLN A 26 7.92 6.80 -8.68
N GLN A 27 6.81 6.78 -9.39
CA GLN A 27 5.55 6.23 -8.91
C GLN A 27 4.94 5.29 -9.95
N PHE A 28 4.44 4.15 -9.49
CA PHE A 28 3.71 3.19 -10.31
C PHE A 28 2.32 2.94 -9.72
N SER A 29 1.29 2.99 -10.56
CA SER A 29 -0.10 2.78 -10.13
C SER A 29 -0.67 1.52 -10.75
N ILE A 30 -1.24 0.66 -9.93
CA ILE A 30 -1.94 -0.55 -10.35
C ILE A 30 -3.42 -0.37 -10.01
N ASN A 31 -4.29 -0.38 -11.02
CA ASN A 31 -5.73 -0.40 -10.81
C ASN A 31 -6.17 -1.82 -10.49
N MET A 32 -6.86 -1.97 -9.36
CA MET A 32 -7.41 -3.24 -8.90
C MET A 32 -8.69 -3.57 -9.68
N GLU A 33 -8.53 -4.10 -10.89
CA GLU A 33 -9.64 -4.62 -11.67
C GLU A 33 -9.96 -6.05 -11.21
N GLY A 34 -10.91 -6.16 -10.28
CA GLY A 34 -11.44 -7.43 -9.75
C GLY A 34 -10.79 -7.90 -8.44
N LEU A 35 -11.53 -8.73 -7.69
CA LEU A 35 -11.12 -9.27 -6.38
C LEU A 35 -9.92 -10.24 -6.44
N GLU A 36 -9.48 -10.61 -7.64
CA GLU A 36 -8.46 -11.63 -7.90
C GLU A 36 -7.05 -11.06 -8.02
N GLN A 37 -6.89 -9.73 -8.00
CA GLN A 37 -5.56 -9.11 -7.96
C GLN A 37 -5.03 -9.15 -6.53
N PHE A 38 -4.50 -10.31 -6.13
CA PHE A 38 -3.70 -10.43 -4.91
C PHE A 38 -2.44 -9.57 -5.06
N VAL A 39 -2.43 -8.42 -4.41
CA VAL A 39 -1.24 -7.57 -4.33
C VAL A 39 -0.37 -8.08 -3.19
N GLU A 40 0.60 -8.93 -3.51
CA GLU A 40 1.67 -9.26 -2.56
C GLU A 40 2.64 -8.09 -2.46
N LEU A 41 2.44 -7.26 -1.44
CA LEU A 41 3.36 -6.17 -1.13
C LEU A 41 4.60 -6.74 -0.43
N GLY A 42 5.78 -6.44 -0.97
CA GLY A 42 7.05 -6.74 -0.33
C GLY A 42 7.25 -5.97 1.00
N PRO A 43 8.43 -6.08 1.64
CA PRO A 43 8.71 -5.33 2.85
C PRO A 43 8.66 -3.81 2.57
N GLY A 44 7.92 -3.06 3.40
CA GLY A 44 7.70 -1.64 3.15
C GLY A 44 6.91 -0.95 4.27
N ARG A 45 6.57 0.32 4.04
CA ARG A 45 5.53 1.04 4.78
C ARG A 45 4.30 1.16 3.91
N VAL A 46 3.13 1.17 4.54
CA VAL A 46 1.85 1.37 3.86
C VAL A 46 1.15 2.58 4.48
N CYS A 47 0.52 3.39 3.64
CA CYS A 47 -0.43 4.42 4.04
C CYS A 47 -1.75 4.11 3.35
N ASP A 48 -2.76 3.76 4.14
CA ASP A 48 -4.09 3.37 3.68
C ASP A 48 -5.01 4.60 3.65
N THR A 49 -5.42 5.01 2.46
CA THR A 49 -6.43 6.05 2.24
C THR A 49 -7.67 5.49 1.53
N SER A 50 -7.84 4.17 1.54
CA SER A 50 -8.89 3.48 0.79
C SER A 50 -10.31 3.92 1.17
N GLU A 51 -10.54 4.30 2.42
CA GLU A 51 -11.83 4.88 2.88
C GLU A 51 -12.16 6.23 2.25
N ILE A 52 -11.14 6.99 1.82
CA ILE A 52 -11.28 8.36 1.32
C ILE A 52 -11.33 8.37 -0.20
N ASP A 53 -10.35 7.76 -0.85
CA ASP A 53 -10.15 7.82 -2.31
C ASP A 53 -9.96 6.45 -2.97
N GLY A 54 -10.00 5.37 -2.18
CA GLY A 54 -9.76 4.03 -2.68
C GLY A 54 -8.28 3.74 -2.96
N VAL A 55 -7.33 4.50 -2.42
CA VAL A 55 -5.91 4.33 -2.70
C VAL A 55 -5.16 3.67 -1.55
N LEU A 56 -4.28 2.73 -1.90
CA LEU A 56 -3.29 2.17 -0.99
C LEU A 56 -1.90 2.62 -1.43
N HIS A 57 -1.23 3.42 -0.61
CA HIS A 57 0.14 3.86 -0.90
C HIS A 57 1.14 2.90 -0.28
N PHE A 58 1.99 2.32 -1.10
CA PHE A 58 3.07 1.44 -0.68
C PHE A 58 4.43 2.11 -0.90
N PHE A 59 5.26 2.07 0.14
CA PHE A 59 6.61 2.60 0.17
C PHE A 59 7.57 1.42 0.41
N PRO A 60 8.11 0.77 -0.65
CA PRO A 60 9.04 -0.34 -0.51
C PRO A 60 10.26 0.03 0.34
N ARG A 61 10.79 -0.95 1.08
CA ARG A 61 12.05 -0.81 1.84
C ARG A 61 13.27 -1.04 0.93
N GLY A 62 14.28 -0.18 1.10
CA GLY A 62 15.59 -0.18 0.43
C GLY A 62 15.77 1.09 -0.43
N ASN A 63 16.54 2.12 -0.09
CA ASN A 63 17.65 2.26 0.86
C ASN A 63 17.44 3.39 1.88
N ALA A 64 17.61 3.05 3.16
CA ALA A 64 18.42 3.82 4.10
C ALA A 64 19.30 2.80 4.85
#